data_AF-A0A194XUN1-F1
#
_entry.id   AF-A0A194XUN1-F1
#
_cell.length_a   1.000
_cell.length_b   1.000
_cell.length_c   1.000
_cell.angle_alpha   90.00
_cell.angle_beta   90.00
_cell.angle_gamma   90.00
#
_symmetry.space_group_name_H-M   'P 1'
#
loop_
_entity.id
_entity.type
_entity.pdbx_description
1 polymer ?
#
loop_
_entity_poly.entity_id
_entity_poly.type
_entity_poly.pdbx_seq_one_letter_code
_entity_poly.pdbx_strand_id
1 'polypeptide(L)'
;VLDALDEFGECLDLMELIQEINEWNPGAVSILATSRRYPEIEEEIIELKPVQINIQSSLIDSDIRTYIQTRLQGKGRLRRWCRDETIKSKIQQTLVEGAKGMFRWVACQMDELDRCLTLGSLETTMKSLPDTLDKTYERILLGIDKRYKSQALTALRWLAFAMRPLTIREVAEAVHLFSCEATIGDVGDESRNRLSDPNDILLICSGLITITEELQPDADPIGYFPDISEPDMRIIQLSHFSVKEYVVSDHAKLGPASHYHLVEPSCHTYITHCCVSHLLQYRDIDSL
;
A
#
# COMPACT_ATOMS: atom_id res chain seq x y z
N VAL A 1 12.95 16.15 -8.45
CA VAL A 1 12.83 14.67 -8.57
C VAL A 1 11.39 14.40 -8.95
N LEU A 2 11.17 13.62 -9.99
CA LEU A 2 9.86 13.19 -10.47
C LEU A 2 9.76 11.70 -10.20
N ASP A 3 8.90 11.30 -9.26
CA ASP A 3 8.76 9.89 -8.88
C ASP A 3 7.52 9.28 -9.56
N ALA A 4 7.67 8.07 -10.10
CA ALA A 4 6.63 7.29 -10.77
C ALA A 4 5.88 8.06 -11.87
N LEU A 5 6.61 8.56 -12.88
CA LEU A 5 6.03 9.28 -14.02
C LEU A 5 4.90 8.53 -14.73
N ASP A 6 4.96 7.20 -14.74
CA ASP A 6 3.93 6.36 -15.35
C ASP A 6 2.57 6.40 -14.63
N GLU A 7 2.52 6.93 -13.41
CA GLU A 7 1.27 7.17 -12.68
C GLU A 7 0.62 8.52 -13.05
N PHE A 8 1.29 9.37 -13.82
CA PHE A 8 0.77 10.66 -14.25
C PHE A 8 -0.05 10.53 -15.53
N GLY A 9 -1.35 10.88 -15.45
CA GLY A 9 -2.28 10.72 -16.57
C GLY A 9 -1.99 11.61 -17.79
N GLU A 10 -1.24 12.70 -17.61
CA GLU A 10 -0.90 13.69 -18.64
C GLU A 10 0.62 13.71 -18.89
N CYS A 11 1.23 12.54 -19.07
CA CYS A 11 2.69 12.40 -19.21
C CYS A 11 3.27 13.30 -20.34
N LEU A 12 2.53 13.45 -21.44
CA LEU A 12 2.86 14.33 -22.57
C LEU A 12 3.09 15.80 -22.16
N ASP A 13 2.14 16.39 -21.42
CA ASP A 13 2.21 17.79 -20.99
C ASP A 13 3.39 18.02 -20.04
N LEU A 14 3.70 17.02 -19.21
CA LEU A 14 4.86 17.04 -18.34
C LEU A 14 6.19 16.95 -19.12
N MET A 15 6.23 16.18 -20.21
CA MET A 15 7.42 16.10 -21.06
C MET A 15 7.68 17.41 -21.81
N GLU A 16 6.65 18.09 -22.31
CA GLU A 16 6.77 19.43 -22.90
C GLU A 16 7.37 20.41 -21.88
N LEU A 17 6.87 20.41 -20.64
CA LEU A 17 7.41 21.26 -19.57
C LEU A 17 8.88 20.94 -19.26
N ILE A 18 9.27 19.66 -19.22
CA ILE A 18 10.67 19.26 -18.98
C ILE A 18 11.57 19.74 -20.13
N GLN A 19 11.09 19.69 -21.37
CA GLN A 19 11.81 20.23 -22.53
C GLN A 19 12.01 21.74 -22.39
N GLU A 20 10.97 22.50 -22.06
CA GLU A 20 11.06 23.95 -21.84
C GLU A 20 12.08 24.30 -20.74
N ILE A 21 12.04 23.60 -19.60
CA ILE A 21 12.98 23.81 -18.50
C ILE A 21 14.42 23.54 -18.95
N ASN A 22 14.64 22.52 -19.79
CA ASN A 22 15.97 22.20 -20.32
C ASN A 22 16.46 23.29 -21.30
N GLU A 23 15.56 23.86 -22.11
CA GLU A 23 15.87 24.97 -23.04
C GLU A 23 16.26 26.26 -22.32
N TRP A 24 15.74 26.51 -21.13
CA TRP A 24 16.09 27.70 -20.34
C TRP A 24 17.56 27.70 -19.88
N ASN A 25 18.28 26.60 -20.12
CA ASN A 25 19.66 26.36 -19.71
C ASN A 25 19.93 26.79 -18.25
N PRO A 26 19.09 26.39 -17.29
CA PRO A 26 19.33 26.69 -15.90
C PRO A 26 20.49 25.79 -15.46
N GLY A 27 21.73 26.29 -15.49
CA GLY A 27 22.92 25.56 -15.01
C GLY A 27 22.87 25.09 -13.55
N ALA A 28 21.71 25.21 -12.88
CA ALA A 28 21.42 24.84 -11.51
C ALA A 28 20.30 23.80 -11.34
N VAL A 29 19.67 23.27 -12.41
CA VAL A 29 18.59 22.28 -12.29
C VAL A 29 19.05 20.91 -12.76
N SER A 30 18.91 19.90 -11.89
CA SER A 30 19.12 18.48 -12.23
C SER A 30 17.82 17.73 -12.03
N ILE A 31 17.33 17.08 -13.09
CA ILE A 31 16.09 16.30 -13.06
C ILE A 31 16.45 14.82 -12.92
N LEU A 32 15.93 14.20 -11.87
CA LEU A 32 15.89 12.75 -11.72
C LEU A 32 14.44 12.34 -11.88
N ALA A 33 14.18 11.38 -12.77
CA ALA A 33 12.86 10.83 -13.03
C ALA A 33 12.88 9.30 -12.87
N THR A 34 11.82 8.73 -12.30
CA THR A 34 11.60 7.29 -12.24
C THR A 34 10.32 6.95 -13.01
N SER A 35 10.31 5.81 -13.70
CA SER A 35 9.16 5.34 -14.48
C SER A 35 9.27 3.85 -14.73
N ARG A 36 8.13 3.16 -14.88
CA ARG A 36 8.09 1.87 -15.58
C ARG A 36 8.40 2.04 -17.06
N ARG A 37 8.84 0.95 -17.70
CA ARG A 37 9.05 0.89 -19.15
C ARG A 37 7.70 0.79 -19.86
N TYR A 38 7.13 1.93 -20.20
CA TYR A 38 6.03 2.06 -21.14
C TYR A 38 6.55 2.64 -22.45
N PRO A 39 6.21 2.06 -23.62
CA PRO A 39 6.67 2.55 -24.92
C PRO A 39 6.41 4.04 -25.13
N GLU A 40 5.23 4.52 -24.72
CA GLU A 40 4.81 5.91 -24.86
C GLU A 40 5.78 6.85 -24.11
N ILE A 41 6.15 6.48 -22.89
CA ILE A 41 7.09 7.23 -22.06
C ILE A 41 8.52 7.11 -22.61
N GLU A 42 8.93 5.92 -23.07
CA GLU A 42 10.26 5.71 -23.66
C GLU A 42 10.46 6.57 -24.91
N GLU A 43 9.45 6.65 -25.79
CA GLU A 43 9.49 7.43 -27.03
C GLU A 43 9.70 8.93 -26.77
N GLU A 44 9.02 9.50 -25.77
CA GLU A 44 9.15 10.92 -25.43
C GLU A 44 10.45 11.23 -24.68
N ILE A 45 10.82 10.37 -23.72
CA ILE A 45 12.02 10.56 -22.90
C ILE A 45 13.29 10.46 -23.75
N ILE A 46 13.30 9.71 -24.85
CA ILE A 46 14.52 9.53 -25.66
C ILE A 46 14.99 10.84 -26.30
N GLU A 47 14.06 11.75 -26.62
CA GLU A 47 14.35 13.07 -27.21
C GLU A 47 15.13 13.97 -26.24
N LEU A 48 14.92 13.78 -24.93
CA LEU A 48 15.66 14.47 -23.87
C LEU A 48 17.10 13.98 -23.70
N LYS A 49 17.48 12.88 -24.38
CA LYS A 49 18.79 12.22 -24.28
C LYS A 49 19.28 12.03 -22.83
N PRO A 50 18.44 11.46 -21.94
CA PRO A 50 18.80 11.34 -20.53
C PRO A 50 19.88 10.28 -20.32
N VAL A 51 20.53 10.36 -19.17
CA VAL A 51 21.27 9.22 -18.62
C VAL A 51 20.26 8.20 -18.11
N GLN A 52 20.09 7.10 -18.82
CA GLN A 52 19.16 6.04 -18.45
C GLN A 52 19.82 5.00 -17.55
N ILE A 53 19.18 4.69 -16.42
CA ILE A 53 19.59 3.61 -15.51
C ILE A 53 18.45 2.59 -15.48
N ASN A 54 18.68 1.42 -16.11
CA ASN A 54 17.69 0.34 -16.11
C ASN A 54 17.84 -0.50 -14.83
N ILE A 55 16.76 -0.59 -14.05
CA ILE A 55 16.68 -1.44 -12.86
C ILE A 55 16.26 -2.85 -13.34
N GLN A 56 17.23 -3.68 -13.75
CA GLN A 56 17.01 -5.05 -14.25
C GLN A 56 17.10 -6.12 -13.15
N SER A 57 16.25 -7.15 -13.23
CA SER A 57 16.11 -8.18 -12.18
C SER A 57 17.42 -8.87 -11.76
N SER A 58 18.29 -9.25 -12.70
CA SER A 58 19.54 -9.96 -12.41
C SER A 58 20.58 -9.11 -11.65
N LEU A 59 20.55 -7.79 -11.83
CA LEU A 59 21.41 -6.86 -11.09
C LEU A 59 20.92 -6.67 -9.65
N ILE A 60 19.60 -6.73 -9.48
CA ILE A 60 18.91 -6.50 -8.21
C ILE A 60 18.98 -7.73 -7.29
N ASP A 61 19.22 -8.94 -7.80
CA ASP A 61 19.32 -10.15 -6.98
C ASP A 61 20.38 -10.04 -5.87
N SER A 62 21.47 -9.29 -6.14
CA SER A 62 22.50 -9.00 -5.15
C SER A 62 21.99 -8.07 -4.02
N ASP A 63 21.19 -7.07 -4.37
CA ASP A 63 20.58 -6.14 -3.43
C ASP A 63 19.44 -6.82 -2.64
N ILE A 64 18.64 -7.67 -3.30
CA ILE A 64 17.63 -8.52 -2.64
C ILE A 64 18.30 -9.43 -1.61
N ARG A 65 19.42 -10.07 -1.97
CA ARG A 65 20.18 -10.90 -1.03
C ARG A 65 20.67 -10.08 0.16
N THR A 66 21.19 -8.88 -0.07
CA THR A 66 21.63 -7.97 0.98
C THR A 66 20.47 -7.54 1.88
N TYR A 67 19.31 -7.23 1.30
CA TYR A 67 18.08 -6.93 2.03
C TYR A 67 17.64 -8.10 2.92
N ILE A 68 17.57 -9.32 2.37
CA ILE A 68 17.21 -10.53 3.13
C ILE A 68 18.19 -10.75 4.28
N GLN A 69 19.50 -10.64 4.03
CA GLN A 69 20.53 -10.79 5.06
C GLN A 69 20.35 -9.78 6.19
N THR A 70 20.15 -8.52 5.85
CA THR A 70 19.93 -7.44 6.82
C THR A 70 18.68 -7.70 7.65
N ARG A 71 17.58 -8.10 7.02
CA ARG A 71 16.30 -8.36 7.67
C ARG A 71 16.34 -9.60 8.58
N LEU A 72 17.09 -10.62 8.20
CA LEU A 72 17.36 -11.81 9.03
C LEU A 72 18.21 -11.47 10.27
N GLN A 73 19.19 -10.57 10.13
CA GLN A 73 20.06 -10.15 11.24
C GLN A 73 19.43 -9.08 12.14
N GLY A 74 18.37 -8.41 11.66
CA GLY A 74 17.69 -7.32 12.33
C GLY A 74 16.97 -7.70 13.63
N LYS A 75 16.25 -6.72 14.19
CA LYS A 75 15.38 -6.92 15.34
C LYS A 75 14.11 -7.66 14.90
N GLY A 76 13.69 -8.68 15.63
CA GLY A 76 12.47 -9.42 15.32
C GLY A 76 12.56 -10.90 15.64
N ARG A 77 11.50 -11.64 15.31
CA ARG A 77 11.42 -13.08 15.58
C ARG A 77 12.19 -13.90 14.53
N LEU A 78 12.42 -13.34 13.34
CA LEU A 78 13.23 -13.95 12.29
C LEU A 78 14.65 -14.28 12.73
N ARG A 79 15.26 -13.45 13.60
CA ARG A 79 16.62 -13.65 14.10
C ARG A 79 16.80 -15.00 14.79
N ARG A 80 15.73 -15.61 15.31
CA ARG A 80 15.79 -16.95 15.93
C ARG A 80 16.22 -18.02 14.92
N TRP A 81 15.85 -17.86 13.66
CA TRP A 81 16.15 -18.81 12.58
C TRP A 81 17.60 -18.71 12.12
N CYS A 82 18.27 -17.60 12.43
CA CYS A 82 19.68 -17.39 12.11
C CYS A 82 20.65 -18.13 13.03
N ARG A 83 20.16 -18.83 14.07
CA ARG A 83 20.99 -19.67 14.94
C ARG A 83 21.45 -20.95 14.24
N ASP A 84 20.71 -21.39 13.24
CA ASP A 84 21.02 -22.54 12.40
C ASP A 84 21.36 -22.03 10.99
N GLU A 85 22.61 -22.21 10.57
CA GLU A 85 23.08 -21.73 9.27
C GLU A 85 22.40 -22.46 8.11
N THR A 86 21.96 -23.71 8.32
CA THR A 86 21.22 -24.48 7.32
C THR A 86 19.87 -23.85 7.06
N ILE A 87 19.13 -23.50 8.12
CA ILE A 87 17.82 -22.84 8.02
C ILE A 87 17.98 -21.46 7.40
N LYS A 88 18.97 -20.69 7.86
CA LYS A 88 19.27 -19.35 7.31
C LYS A 88 19.58 -19.41 5.81
N SER A 89 20.45 -20.32 5.38
CA SER A 89 20.79 -20.51 3.97
C SER A 89 19.56 -20.92 3.15
N LYS A 90 18.72 -21.81 3.70
CA LYS A 90 17.48 -22.24 3.05
C LYS A 90 16.53 -21.06 2.84
N ILE A 91 16.31 -20.22 3.86
CA ILE A 91 15.46 -19.02 3.74
C ILE A 91 16.01 -18.09 2.64
N GLN A 92 17.32 -17.80 2.68
CA GLN A 92 17.93 -16.91 1.69
C GLN A 92 17.77 -17.44 0.26
N GLN A 93 18.07 -18.72 0.05
CA GLN A 93 17.97 -19.33 -1.26
C GLN A 93 16.52 -19.29 -1.78
N THR A 94 15.56 -19.76 -0.98
CA THR A 94 14.15 -19.79 -1.37
C THR A 94 13.61 -18.40 -1.71
N LEU A 95 13.98 -17.37 -0.95
CA LEU A 95 13.50 -16.02 -1.19
C LEU A 95 14.19 -15.35 -2.39
N VAL A 96 15.48 -15.54 -2.61
CA VAL A 96 16.18 -15.00 -3.79
C VAL A 96 15.63 -15.64 -5.07
N GLU A 97 15.47 -16.96 -5.08
CA GLU A 97 14.93 -17.69 -6.24
C GLU A 97 13.48 -17.29 -6.56
N GLY A 98 12.66 -17.04 -5.52
CA GLY A 98 11.27 -16.63 -5.68
C GLY A 98 11.07 -15.14 -6.01
N ALA A 99 12.04 -14.28 -5.69
CA ALA A 99 11.89 -12.83 -5.78
C ALA A 99 11.61 -12.33 -7.19
N LYS A 100 12.30 -12.91 -8.20
CA LYS A 100 12.21 -12.48 -9.61
C LYS A 100 12.32 -10.94 -9.76
N GLY A 101 13.23 -10.31 -9.01
CA GLY A 101 13.43 -8.86 -8.99
C GLY A 101 12.44 -8.05 -8.13
N MET A 102 11.47 -8.67 -7.45
CA MET A 102 10.45 -7.96 -6.66
C MET A 102 10.80 -7.88 -5.17
N PHE A 103 11.38 -6.75 -4.73
CA PHE A 103 11.61 -6.49 -3.29
C PHE A 103 10.33 -6.61 -2.46
N ARG A 104 9.22 -6.10 -2.98
CA ARG A 104 7.94 -6.12 -2.28
C ARG A 104 7.46 -7.55 -2.02
N TRP A 105 7.64 -8.45 -2.98
CA TRP A 105 7.33 -9.87 -2.78
C TRP A 105 8.18 -10.46 -1.66
N VAL A 106 9.49 -10.17 -1.65
CA VAL A 106 10.40 -10.64 -0.59
C VAL A 106 9.98 -10.10 0.77
N ALA A 107 9.70 -8.80 0.89
CA ALA A 107 9.25 -8.18 2.13
C ALA A 107 8.01 -8.89 2.70
N CYS A 108 6.98 -9.11 1.88
CA CYS A 108 5.77 -9.84 2.28
C CYS A 108 6.06 -11.28 2.72
N GLN A 109 6.93 -12.01 2.01
CA GLN A 109 7.29 -13.37 2.42
C GLN A 109 8.07 -13.38 3.73
N MET A 110 8.98 -12.43 3.92
CA MET A 110 9.71 -12.34 5.17
C MET A 110 8.75 -12.03 6.33
N ASP A 111 7.76 -11.16 6.17
CA ASP A 111 6.71 -10.88 7.18
C ASP A 111 6.00 -12.16 7.60
N GLU A 112 5.65 -13.00 6.63
CA GLU A 112 4.99 -14.28 6.90
C GLU A 112 5.91 -15.26 7.65
N LEU A 113 7.20 -15.30 7.29
CA LEU A 113 8.18 -16.13 8.00
C LEU A 113 8.46 -15.62 9.43
N ASP A 114 8.29 -14.33 9.71
CA ASP A 114 8.42 -13.77 11.07
C ASP A 114 7.30 -14.28 12.00
N ARG A 115 6.11 -14.49 11.45
CA ARG A 115 4.92 -15.00 12.18
C ARG A 115 5.02 -16.48 12.56
N CYS A 116 5.80 -17.28 11.83
CA CYS A 116 5.96 -18.72 12.07
C CYS A 116 6.53 -18.97 13.48
N LEU A 117 5.88 -19.76 14.35
CA LEU A 117 6.36 -19.95 15.74
C LEU A 117 7.27 -21.18 15.93
N THR A 118 7.18 -22.15 15.02
CA THR A 118 7.89 -23.43 15.08
C THR A 118 8.62 -23.71 13.77
N LEU A 119 9.66 -24.54 13.81
CA LEU A 119 10.38 -24.96 12.59
C LEU A 119 9.42 -25.62 11.59
N GLY A 120 8.49 -26.46 12.04
CA GLY A 120 7.48 -27.08 11.17
C GLY A 120 6.57 -26.06 10.47
N SER A 121 6.17 -24.99 11.16
CA SER A 121 5.41 -23.89 10.53
C SER A 121 6.26 -23.15 9.49
N LEU A 122 7.52 -22.86 9.80
CA LEU A 122 8.45 -22.20 8.89
C LEU A 122 8.65 -23.00 7.60
N GLU A 123 8.93 -24.30 7.72
CA GLU A 123 9.15 -25.17 6.56
C GLU A 123 7.89 -25.36 5.71
N THR A 124 6.71 -25.42 6.34
CA THR A 124 5.43 -25.46 5.62
C THR A 124 5.23 -24.17 4.84
N THR A 125 5.42 -23.01 5.47
CA THR A 125 5.28 -21.70 4.83
C THR A 125 6.26 -21.52 3.67
N MET A 126 7.53 -21.94 3.82
CA MET A 126 8.52 -21.87 2.74
C MET A 126 8.15 -22.71 1.53
N LYS A 127 7.42 -23.83 1.72
CA LYS A 127 6.94 -24.69 0.63
C LYS A 127 5.69 -24.14 -0.06
N SER A 128 4.94 -23.26 0.60
CA SER A 128 3.68 -22.69 0.12
C SER A 128 3.77 -21.19 -0.16
N LEU A 129 4.97 -20.68 -0.45
CA LEU A 129 5.14 -19.28 -0.85
C LEU A 129 4.45 -19.04 -2.21
N PRO A 130 3.69 -17.95 -2.35
CA PRO A 130 3.10 -17.54 -3.62
C PRO A 130 4.19 -17.20 -4.64
N ASP A 131 3.96 -17.53 -5.90
CA ASP A 131 4.89 -17.33 -7.03
C ASP A 131 4.83 -15.93 -7.65
N THR A 132 3.83 -15.14 -7.27
CA THR A 132 3.60 -13.77 -7.74
C THR A 132 3.19 -12.83 -6.61
N LEU A 133 3.33 -11.53 -6.85
CA LEU A 133 2.88 -10.51 -5.91
C LEU A 133 1.34 -10.50 -5.77
N ASP A 134 0.61 -10.74 -6.85
CA ASP A 134 -0.86 -10.85 -6.83
C ASP A 134 -1.35 -11.97 -5.91
N LYS A 135 -0.78 -13.18 -6.03
CA LYS A 135 -1.10 -14.30 -5.13
C LYS A 135 -0.66 -14.02 -3.69
N THR A 136 0.34 -13.15 -3.49
CA THR A 136 0.73 -12.69 -2.16
C THR A 136 -0.36 -11.84 -1.53
N TYR A 137 -0.88 -10.85 -2.27
CA TYR A 137 -1.99 -10.01 -1.78
C TYR A 137 -3.28 -10.79 -1.61
N GLU A 138 -3.59 -11.71 -2.53
CA GLU A 138 -4.71 -12.64 -2.39
C GLU A 138 -4.64 -13.41 -1.08
N ARG A 139 -3.47 -14.02 -0.77
CA ARG A 139 -3.27 -14.76 0.48
C ARG A 139 -3.44 -13.87 1.70
N ILE A 140 -2.91 -12.64 1.68
CA ILE A 140 -3.05 -11.70 2.81
C ILE A 140 -4.53 -11.34 3.03
N LEU A 141 -5.27 -11.00 1.97
CA LEU A 141 -6.69 -10.64 2.02
C LEU A 141 -7.58 -11.80 2.48
N LEU A 142 -7.29 -13.03 2.02
CA LEU A 142 -7.99 -14.24 2.48
C LEU A 142 -7.69 -14.58 3.94
N GLY A 143 -6.54 -14.14 4.46
CA GLY A 143 -6.13 -14.31 5.85
C GLY A 143 -6.80 -13.34 6.83
N ILE A 144 -7.47 -12.30 6.34
CA ILE A 144 -8.22 -11.36 7.18
C ILE A 144 -9.38 -12.09 7.88
N ASP A 145 -9.48 -11.91 9.19
CA ASP A 145 -10.55 -12.51 10.00
C ASP A 145 -11.93 -12.14 9.43
N LYS A 146 -12.82 -13.13 9.34
CA LYS A 146 -14.16 -12.95 8.76
C LYS A 146 -14.95 -11.81 9.45
N ARG A 147 -14.71 -11.59 10.74
CA ARG A 147 -15.33 -10.52 11.55
C ARG A 147 -14.94 -9.11 11.10
N TYR A 148 -13.81 -8.98 10.42
CA TYR A 148 -13.22 -7.68 10.04
C TYR A 148 -13.19 -7.45 8.53
N LYS A 149 -13.86 -8.28 7.73
CA LYS A 149 -13.87 -8.15 6.26
C LYS A 149 -14.45 -6.83 5.79
N SER A 150 -15.56 -6.42 6.39
CA SER A 150 -16.27 -5.19 6.06
C SER A 150 -15.41 -3.95 6.36
N GLN A 151 -14.76 -3.97 7.52
CA GLN A 151 -13.82 -2.95 7.98
C GLN A 151 -12.60 -2.88 7.07
N ALA A 152 -12.01 -4.02 6.70
CA ALA A 152 -10.88 -4.07 5.78
C ALA A 152 -11.24 -3.54 4.40
N LEU A 153 -12.41 -3.91 3.86
CA LEU A 153 -12.88 -3.41 2.57
C LEU A 153 -13.08 -1.89 2.59
N THR A 154 -13.72 -1.37 3.64
CA THR A 154 -13.92 0.08 3.81
C THR A 154 -12.56 0.79 3.89
N ALA A 155 -11.63 0.32 4.73
CA ALA A 155 -10.31 0.94 4.84
C ALA A 155 -9.52 0.92 3.53
N LEU A 156 -9.49 -0.21 2.82
CA LEU A 156 -8.81 -0.31 1.53
C LEU A 156 -9.42 0.63 0.49
N ARG A 157 -10.75 0.79 0.49
CA ARG A 157 -11.45 1.72 -0.41
C ARG A 157 -11.06 3.17 -0.15
N TRP A 158 -11.06 3.59 1.11
CA TRP A 158 -10.64 4.94 1.49
C TRP A 158 -9.17 5.17 1.17
N LEU A 159 -8.28 4.23 1.50
CA LEU A 159 -6.85 4.39 1.27
C LEU A 159 -6.45 4.34 -0.21
N ALA A 160 -7.23 3.68 -1.06
CA ALA A 160 -6.96 3.62 -2.49
C ALA A 160 -7.45 4.85 -3.27
N PHE A 161 -8.52 5.50 -2.81
CA PHE A 161 -9.25 6.51 -3.60
C PHE A 161 -9.54 7.82 -2.88
N ALA A 162 -9.06 8.01 -1.64
CA ALA A 162 -9.11 9.32 -1.00
C ALA A 162 -8.26 10.32 -1.78
N MET A 163 -8.77 11.55 -1.89
CA MET A 163 -8.10 12.65 -2.60
C MET A 163 -6.86 13.18 -1.86
N ARG A 164 -6.74 12.87 -0.57
CA ARG A 164 -5.63 13.27 0.29
C ARG A 164 -5.23 12.14 1.21
N PRO A 165 -4.01 12.18 1.78
CA PRO A 165 -3.62 11.28 2.86
C PRO A 165 -4.62 11.34 4.03
N LEU A 166 -4.87 10.18 4.63
CA LEU A 166 -5.79 10.03 5.76
C LEU A 166 -5.03 9.70 7.04
N THR A 167 -5.54 10.17 8.17
CA THR A 167 -5.07 9.76 9.50
C THR A 167 -5.67 8.41 9.91
N ILE A 168 -5.03 7.72 10.86
CA ILE A 168 -5.58 6.50 11.46
C ILE A 168 -6.99 6.76 12.02
N ARG A 169 -7.19 7.89 12.71
CA ARG A 169 -8.46 8.31 13.29
C ARG A 169 -9.55 8.44 12.23
N GLU A 170 -9.27 9.08 11.11
CA GLU A 170 -10.22 9.25 10.00
C GLU A 170 -10.63 7.91 9.39
N VAL A 171 -9.67 7.02 9.14
CA VAL A 171 -9.97 5.69 8.60
C VAL A 171 -10.77 4.86 9.61
N ALA A 172 -10.42 4.91 10.89
CA ALA A 172 -11.14 4.20 11.95
C ALA A 172 -12.59 4.69 12.08
N GLU A 173 -12.83 6.01 11.99
CA GLU A 173 -14.18 6.57 12.00
C GLU A 173 -14.97 6.18 10.75
N ALA A 174 -14.35 6.22 9.57
CA ALA A 174 -15.00 5.79 8.32
C ALA A 174 -15.39 4.30 8.36
N VAL A 175 -14.52 3.46 8.93
CA VAL A 175 -14.78 2.04 9.16
C VAL A 175 -15.94 1.84 10.12
N HIS A 176 -15.99 2.60 11.22
CA HIS A 176 -17.07 2.54 12.21
C HIS A 176 -18.44 2.92 11.60
N LEU A 177 -18.49 4.02 10.85
CA LEU A 177 -19.74 4.58 10.33
C LEU A 177 -20.27 3.85 9.10
N PHE A 178 -19.40 3.32 8.25
CA PHE A 178 -19.77 2.91 6.89
C PHE A 178 -19.34 1.49 6.50
N SER A 179 -19.08 0.61 7.47
CA SER A 179 -18.92 -0.83 7.21
C SER A 179 -20.07 -1.33 6.32
N CYS A 180 -19.77 -1.98 5.20
CA CYS A 180 -20.69 -2.37 4.11
C CYS A 180 -21.87 -3.29 4.51
N GLU A 181 -22.03 -3.62 5.79
CA GLU A 181 -23.14 -4.41 6.33
C GLU A 181 -24.23 -3.54 6.98
N ALA A 182 -24.00 -2.25 7.19
CA ALA A 182 -25.03 -1.35 7.71
C ALA A 182 -25.96 -0.90 6.57
N THR A 183 -27.16 -1.49 6.50
CA THR A 183 -28.27 -0.89 5.76
C THR A 183 -28.65 0.44 6.40
N ILE A 184 -28.82 1.46 5.56
CA ILE A 184 -29.27 2.80 5.96
C ILE A 184 -30.60 2.65 6.72
N GLY A 185 -30.59 2.96 8.02
CA GLY A 185 -31.77 2.91 8.89
C GLY A 185 -31.76 1.85 9.99
N ASP A 186 -30.77 0.95 10.03
CA ASP A 186 -30.58 0.04 11.17
C ASP A 186 -29.74 0.74 12.25
N VAL A 187 -30.41 1.54 13.09
CA VAL A 187 -29.82 2.18 14.28
C VAL A 187 -29.64 1.13 15.37
N GLY A 188 -28.89 0.06 15.05
CA GLY A 188 -28.35 -0.85 16.04
C GLY A 188 -27.16 -0.16 16.68
N ASP A 189 -27.26 0.14 17.98
CA ASP A 189 -26.22 0.65 18.89
C ASP A 189 -24.86 0.89 18.20
N GLU A 190 -24.76 2.03 17.51
CA GLU A 190 -23.66 2.38 16.59
C GLU A 190 -22.31 2.19 17.29
N SER A 191 -22.27 2.42 18.60
CA SER A 191 -21.11 2.25 19.49
C SER A 191 -20.48 0.85 19.50
N ARG A 192 -21.23 -0.22 19.22
CA ARG A 192 -20.74 -1.61 19.37
C ARG A 192 -19.73 -2.02 18.30
N ASN A 193 -19.78 -1.37 17.14
CA ASN A 193 -18.90 -1.67 16.01
C ASN A 193 -17.68 -0.74 15.94
N ARG A 194 -17.52 0.17 16.90
CA ARG A 194 -16.34 1.05 17.01
C ARG A 194 -15.13 0.22 17.44
N LEU A 195 -13.99 0.42 16.75
CA LEU A 195 -12.72 -0.14 17.21
C LEU A 195 -12.38 0.44 18.58
N SER A 196 -11.97 -0.41 19.52
CA SER A 196 -11.57 0.04 20.85
C SER A 196 -10.27 0.86 20.81
N ASP A 197 -9.35 0.48 19.93
CA ASP A 197 -8.16 1.25 19.58
C ASP A 197 -8.17 1.52 18.07
N PRO A 198 -8.13 2.79 17.60
CA PRO A 198 -8.01 3.11 16.18
C PRO A 198 -6.82 2.41 15.48
N ASN A 199 -5.73 2.13 16.21
CA ASN A 199 -4.55 1.45 15.68
C ASN A 199 -4.82 -0.02 15.30
N ASP A 200 -5.92 -0.62 15.78
CA ASP A 200 -6.30 -1.99 15.42
C ASP A 200 -6.55 -2.13 13.91
N ILE A 201 -6.77 -1.03 13.16
CA ILE A 201 -6.86 -1.09 11.70
C ILE A 201 -5.57 -1.64 11.05
N LEU A 202 -4.41 -1.35 11.65
CA LEU A 202 -3.11 -1.88 11.21
C LEU A 202 -3.01 -3.38 11.42
N LEU A 203 -3.71 -3.91 12.43
CA LEU A 203 -3.81 -5.34 12.68
C LEU A 203 -4.77 -6.00 11.68
N ILE A 204 -5.92 -5.38 11.41
CA ILE A 204 -6.93 -5.89 10.47
C ILE A 204 -6.34 -6.02 9.06
N CYS A 205 -5.65 -4.99 8.58
CA CYS A 205 -5.07 -4.94 7.22
C CYS A 205 -3.55 -5.16 7.23
N SER A 206 -3.04 -5.98 8.16
CA SER A 206 -1.60 -6.21 8.34
C SER A 206 -0.91 -6.70 7.06
N GLY A 207 0.10 -5.95 6.62
CA GLY A 207 0.84 -6.22 5.37
C GLY A 207 0.24 -5.58 4.12
N LEU A 208 -0.92 -4.94 4.23
CA LEU A 208 -1.54 -4.14 3.15
C LEU A 208 -1.42 -2.65 3.40
N ILE A 209 -1.36 -2.22 4.66
CA ILE A 209 -1.29 -0.81 5.06
C ILE A 209 -0.10 -0.55 5.98
N THR A 210 0.37 0.69 6.02
CA THR A 210 1.47 1.15 6.87
C THR A 210 1.24 2.58 7.34
N ILE A 211 1.93 2.97 8.40
CA ILE A 211 2.06 4.37 8.81
C ILE A 211 3.16 5.02 7.98
N THR A 212 2.97 6.29 7.61
CA THR A 212 4.02 7.15 7.08
C THR A 212 4.23 8.35 8.01
N GLU A 213 5.49 8.73 8.17
CA GLU A 213 5.90 9.93 8.91
C GLU A 213 6.09 11.14 7.97
N GLU A 214 6.02 10.93 6.66
CA GLU A 214 6.18 11.98 5.65
C GLU A 214 4.85 12.73 5.46
N LEU A 215 4.71 13.87 6.13
CA LEU A 215 3.78 14.91 5.74
C LEU A 215 4.41 15.69 4.59
N GLN A 216 4.02 15.39 3.35
CA GLN A 216 4.32 16.29 2.24
C GLN A 216 3.48 17.57 2.44
N PRO A 217 4.10 18.76 2.58
CA PRO A 217 3.38 20.01 2.85
C PRO A 217 2.28 20.32 1.82
N ASP A 218 2.42 19.76 0.63
CA ASP A 218 1.58 20.03 -0.55
C ASP A 218 0.56 18.91 -0.82
N ALA A 219 0.55 17.84 -0.02
CA ALA A 219 -0.30 16.66 -0.27
C ALA A 219 -1.75 16.80 0.23
N ASP A 220 -2.04 17.81 1.05
CA ASP A 220 -3.43 18.14 1.43
C ASP A 220 -3.89 19.42 0.72
N PRO A 221 -4.83 19.33 -0.24
CA PRO A 221 -5.38 20.49 -0.94
C PRO A 221 -6.04 21.54 -0.03
N ILE A 222 -6.35 21.16 1.22
CA ILE A 222 -7.06 21.99 2.20
C ILE A 222 -6.08 22.61 3.23
N GLY A 223 -4.80 22.23 3.19
CA GLY A 223 -3.77 22.76 4.11
C GLY A 223 -3.95 22.31 5.56
N TYR A 224 -4.60 21.16 5.77
CA TYR A 224 -4.76 20.57 7.10
C TYR A 224 -3.50 19.77 7.48
N PHE A 225 -2.91 20.12 8.62
CA PHE A 225 -1.73 19.44 9.17
C PHE A 225 -2.12 18.81 10.51
N PRO A 226 -2.37 17.48 10.55
CA PRO A 226 -2.70 16.82 11.80
C PRO A 226 -1.50 16.85 12.76
N ASP A 227 -1.78 16.93 14.07
CA ASP A 227 -0.74 16.79 15.09
C ASP A 227 -0.30 15.32 15.18
N ILE A 228 0.70 14.96 14.37
CA ILE A 228 1.25 13.60 14.27
C ILE A 228 1.95 13.12 15.55
N SER A 229 2.05 13.96 16.60
CA SER A 229 2.49 13.52 17.92
C SER A 229 1.45 12.62 18.61
N GLU A 230 0.17 12.76 18.26
CA GLU A 230 -0.88 11.84 18.70
C GLU A 230 -0.83 10.53 17.89
N PRO A 231 -0.82 9.35 18.55
CA PRO A 231 -0.61 8.07 17.88
C PRO A 231 -1.60 7.74 16.76
N ASP A 232 -2.85 8.18 16.89
CA ASP A 232 -3.95 7.98 15.95
C ASP A 232 -4.14 9.13 14.94
N MET A 233 -3.35 10.21 15.06
CA MET A 233 -3.29 11.29 14.07
C MET A 233 -2.19 11.09 13.03
N ARG A 234 -1.39 10.03 13.16
CA ARG A 234 -0.40 9.65 12.16
C ARG A 234 -1.08 9.26 10.84
N ILE A 235 -0.41 9.57 9.73
CA ILE A 235 -0.90 9.28 8.39
C ILE A 235 -0.77 7.78 8.12
N ILE A 236 -1.85 7.21 7.59
CA ILE A 236 -1.92 5.82 7.18
C ILE A 236 -2.09 5.76 5.67
N GLN A 237 -1.39 4.82 5.04
CA GLN A 237 -1.42 4.62 3.60
C GLN A 237 -1.36 3.13 3.25
N LEU A 238 -1.61 2.81 1.98
CA LEU A 238 -1.28 1.50 1.47
C LEU A 238 0.23 1.27 1.63
N SER A 239 0.60 0.06 2.06
CA SER A 239 2.00 -0.30 2.32
C SER A 239 2.87 -0.33 1.06
N HIS A 240 2.26 -0.32 -0.12
CA HIS A 240 2.90 -0.14 -1.41
C HIS A 240 1.84 0.16 -2.48
N PHE A 241 2.16 0.94 -3.51
CA PHE A 241 1.25 1.25 -4.63
C PHE A 241 0.65 0.00 -5.28
N SER A 242 1.44 -1.07 -5.43
CA SER A 242 0.98 -2.35 -5.98
C SER A 242 -0.19 -3.00 -5.22
N VAL A 243 -0.46 -2.59 -3.97
CA VAL A 243 -1.67 -3.03 -3.27
C VAL A 243 -2.91 -2.47 -3.97
N LYS A 244 -2.89 -1.17 -4.35
CA LYS A 244 -3.93 -0.53 -5.15
C LYS A 244 -4.07 -1.23 -6.49
N GLU A 245 -2.96 -1.45 -7.20
CA GLU A 245 -2.96 -2.15 -8.49
C GLU A 245 -3.63 -3.52 -8.40
N TYR A 246 -3.31 -4.30 -7.38
CA TYR A 246 -3.93 -5.60 -7.19
C TYR A 246 -5.45 -5.49 -6.97
N VAL A 247 -5.91 -4.66 -6.02
CA VAL A 247 -7.35 -4.60 -5.68
C VAL A 247 -8.21 -4.06 -6.83
N VAL A 248 -7.65 -3.26 -7.74
CA VAL A 248 -8.36 -2.79 -8.95
C VAL A 248 -8.24 -3.72 -10.16
N SER A 249 -7.36 -4.73 -10.09
CA SER A 249 -7.08 -5.62 -11.23
C SER A 249 -8.14 -6.69 -11.45
N ASP A 250 -8.12 -7.28 -12.66
CA ASP A 250 -8.90 -8.48 -12.98
C ASP A 250 -8.47 -9.70 -12.16
N HIS A 251 -7.22 -9.75 -11.68
CA HIS A 251 -6.75 -10.82 -10.79
C HIS A 251 -7.52 -10.82 -9.46
N ALA A 252 -7.74 -9.65 -8.86
CA ALA A 252 -8.61 -9.55 -7.69
C ALA A 252 -10.05 -9.90 -8.05
N LYS A 253 -10.58 -9.34 -9.14
CA LYS A 253 -11.98 -9.54 -9.58
C LYS A 253 -12.35 -10.99 -9.83
N LEU A 254 -11.47 -11.76 -10.48
CA LEU A 254 -11.72 -13.15 -10.86
C LEU A 254 -11.20 -14.16 -9.82
N GLY A 255 -10.40 -13.69 -8.85
CA GLY A 255 -9.77 -14.53 -7.84
C GLY A 255 -10.67 -14.82 -6.63
N PRO A 256 -10.24 -15.76 -5.76
CA PRO A 256 -10.83 -16.02 -4.45
C PRO A 256 -11.05 -14.79 -3.56
N ALA A 257 -10.23 -13.75 -3.70
CA ALA A 257 -10.33 -12.50 -2.96
C ALA A 257 -11.23 -11.43 -3.61
N SER A 258 -12.07 -11.81 -4.59
CA SER A 258 -12.97 -10.92 -5.34
C SER A 258 -13.89 -10.02 -4.52
N HIS A 259 -14.19 -10.38 -3.27
CA HIS A 259 -14.89 -9.49 -2.33
C HIS A 259 -14.15 -8.17 -2.09
N TYR A 260 -12.83 -8.14 -2.24
CA TYR A 260 -11.98 -6.97 -2.08
C TYR A 260 -11.67 -6.24 -3.39
N HIS A 261 -12.25 -6.68 -4.51
CA HIS A 261 -12.08 -5.98 -5.78
C HIS A 261 -12.73 -4.60 -5.73
N LEU A 262 -12.00 -3.58 -6.14
CA LEU A 262 -12.43 -2.20 -6.13
C LEU A 262 -12.57 -1.66 -7.56
N VAL A 263 -13.70 -1.01 -7.81
CA VAL A 263 -13.99 -0.31 -9.07
C VAL A 263 -13.99 1.18 -8.77
N GLU A 264 -13.09 1.93 -9.41
CA GLU A 264 -12.81 3.34 -9.08
C GLU A 264 -14.05 4.25 -9.06
N PRO A 265 -14.90 4.32 -10.11
CA PRO A 265 -16.12 5.12 -10.07
C PRO A 265 -17.07 4.77 -8.90
N SER A 266 -17.19 3.48 -8.58
CA SER A 266 -18.00 3.00 -7.46
C SER A 266 -17.39 3.39 -6.12
N CYS A 267 -16.07 3.39 -6.00
CA CYS A 267 -15.36 3.80 -4.80
C CYS A 267 -15.53 5.30 -4.54
N HIS A 268 -15.38 6.14 -5.57
CA HIS A 268 -15.64 7.59 -5.46
C HIS A 268 -17.10 7.88 -5.11
N THR A 269 -18.05 7.17 -5.72
CA THR A 269 -19.48 7.30 -5.39
C THR A 269 -19.75 6.95 -3.92
N TYR A 270 -19.17 5.85 -3.44
CA TYR A 270 -19.28 5.44 -2.05
C TYR A 270 -18.67 6.46 -1.08
N ILE A 271 -17.44 6.93 -1.35
CA ILE A 271 -16.76 7.93 -0.51
C ILE A 271 -17.58 9.22 -0.46
N THR A 272 -18.07 9.68 -1.61
CA THR A 272 -18.93 10.87 -1.70
C THR A 272 -20.19 10.70 -0.86
N HIS A 273 -20.86 9.56 -0.98
CA HIS A 273 -22.04 9.25 -0.18
C HIS A 273 -21.73 9.27 1.32
N CYS A 274 -20.64 8.62 1.75
CA CYS A 274 -20.22 8.62 3.15
C CYS A 274 -19.99 10.03 3.69
N CYS A 275 -19.25 10.87 2.95
CA CYS A 275 -19.01 12.26 3.31
C CYS A 275 -20.31 13.06 3.43
N VAL A 276 -21.22 12.93 2.46
CA VAL A 276 -22.50 13.64 2.46
C VAL A 276 -23.39 13.16 3.62
N SER A 277 -23.49 11.84 3.84
CA SER A 277 -24.24 11.28 4.97
C SER A 277 -23.72 11.77 6.32
N HIS A 278 -22.39 11.80 6.49
CA HIS A 278 -21.77 12.33 7.71
C HIS A 278 -22.10 13.81 7.93
N LEU A 279 -21.98 14.65 6.89
CA LEU A 279 -22.32 16.08 6.98
C LEU A 279 -23.81 16.32 7.28
N LEU A 280 -24.70 15.47 6.75
CA LEU A 280 -26.14 15.57 7.01
C LEU A 280 -26.50 15.19 8.45
N GLN A 281 -25.78 14.26 9.09
CA GLN A 281 -25.97 13.95 10.52
C GLN A 281 -25.75 15.17 11.42
N TYR A 282 -24.91 16.13 11.02
CA TYR A 282 -24.68 17.37 11.76
C TYR A 282 -25.65 18.51 11.41
N ARG A 283 -26.46 18.39 10.35
CA ARG A 283 -27.45 19.41 9.98
C ARG A 283 -28.73 19.38 10.82
N ASP A 284 -29.02 18.28 11.50
CA ASP A 284 -30.15 18.20 12.45
C ASP A 284 -29.78 18.70 13.86
N ILE A 285 -28.59 19.27 14.06
CA ILE A 285 -28.19 19.95 15.31
C ILE A 285 -28.47 21.46 15.19
N ASP A 286 -29.68 21.83 14.77
CA ASP A 286 -30.29 23.13 15.09
C ASP A 286 -31.03 23.04 16.45
N SER A 287 -30.30 22.57 17.47
CA SER A 287 -30.67 22.72 18.88
C SER A 287 -29.42 22.93 19.76
N LEU A 288 -28.49 23.77 19.28
CA LEU A 288 -27.47 24.45 20.10
C LEU A 288 -27.83 25.94 20.24
#